data_AF-A0AAU0LX85-F1
#
_entry.id   AF-A0AAU0LX85-F1
#
_cell.length_a   1.000
_cell.length_b   1.000
_cell.length_c   1.000
_cell.angle_alpha   90.00
_cell.angle_beta   90.00
_cell.angle_gamma   90.00
#
_symmetry.space_group_name_H-M   'P 1'
#
loop_
_entity.id
_entity.type
_entity.pdbx_description
1 polymer ?
#
loop_
_entity_poly.entity_id
_entity_poly.type
_entity_poly.pdbx_seq_one_letter_code
_entity_poly.pdbx_strand_id
1 'polypeptide(L)'
;MQNCQISYKHLEGTLHKLMDRLSKTDLLIVDDFGLVNLDQQQRLDLMEIIEDRHAKASTIIASQLPVASWYDVIGEETIADAVLDRIVHTSYRVALDR
;
A
#
# COMPACT_ATOMS: atom_id res chain seq x y z
N MET A 1 -19.50 -9.86 -12.61
CA MET A 1 -19.72 -9.57 -11.18
C MET A 1 -19.40 -10.82 -10.39
N GLN A 2 -18.12 -11.01 -10.04
CA GLN A 2 -17.62 -11.94 -9.03
C GLN A 2 -16.09 -11.86 -9.07
N ASN A 3 -15.47 -11.94 -7.89
CA ASN A 3 -14.02 -12.03 -7.64
C ASN A 3 -13.28 -10.72 -7.37
N CYS A 4 -13.60 -10.08 -6.24
CA CYS A 4 -12.54 -9.60 -5.34
C CYS A 4 -13.09 -9.52 -3.91
N GLN A 5 -13.35 -10.67 -3.31
CA GLN A 5 -13.39 -10.81 -1.86
C GLN A 5 -12.03 -11.35 -1.45
N ILE A 6 -11.03 -10.46 -1.31
CA ILE A 6 -9.84 -10.86 -0.55
C ILE A 6 -10.29 -10.95 0.90
N SER A 7 -10.56 -12.21 1.26
CA SER A 7 -10.99 -12.68 2.56
C SER A 7 -10.04 -12.15 3.65
N TYR A 8 -10.50 -11.15 4.39
CA TYR A 8 -9.95 -10.64 5.65
C TYR A 8 -9.98 -11.67 6.81
N LYS A 9 -9.94 -12.98 6.51
CA LYS A 9 -10.09 -14.04 7.51
C LYS A 9 -8.93 -15.01 7.49
N HIS A 10 -8.25 -15.03 8.64
CA HIS A 10 -7.57 -16.14 9.28
C HIS A 10 -6.25 -16.61 8.67
N LEU A 11 -5.15 -16.21 9.32
CA LEU A 11 -4.07 -17.06 9.86
C LEU A 11 -2.85 -16.14 10.05
N GLU A 12 -2.54 -15.72 11.27
CA GLU A 12 -1.37 -14.87 11.55
C GLU A 12 -0.07 -15.48 10.98
N GLY A 13 0.05 -16.81 10.92
CA GLY A 13 1.17 -17.50 10.27
C GLY A 13 1.13 -17.55 8.72
N THR A 14 -0.01 -17.25 8.10
CA THR A 14 -0.17 -17.13 6.64
C THR A 14 -0.02 -15.69 6.19
N LEU A 15 -0.41 -14.72 7.02
CA LEU A 15 -0.27 -13.30 6.72
C LEU A 15 1.20 -12.92 6.58
N HIS A 16 2.07 -13.32 7.52
CA HIS A 16 3.50 -13.05 7.40
C HIS A 16 4.13 -13.71 6.17
N LYS A 17 3.76 -14.96 5.85
CA LYS A 17 4.20 -15.63 4.61
C LYS A 17 3.69 -14.94 3.34
N LEU A 18 2.50 -14.36 3.40
CA LEU A 18 1.93 -13.58 2.31
C LEU A 18 2.71 -12.27 2.15
N MET A 19 2.93 -11.53 3.23
CA MET A 19 3.74 -10.29 3.25
C MET A 19 5.14 -10.56 2.70
N ASP A 20 5.80 -11.63 3.15
CA ASP A 20 7.14 -12.04 2.72
C ASP A 20 7.19 -12.47 1.25
N ARG A 21 6.08 -12.99 0.70
CA ARG A 21 5.94 -13.23 -0.74
C ARG A 21 5.67 -11.95 -1.52
N LEU A 22 4.84 -11.06 -0.98
CA LEU A 22 4.52 -9.77 -1.60
C LEU A 22 5.75 -8.88 -1.65
N SER A 23 6.60 -8.87 -0.62
CA SER A 23 7.85 -8.09 -0.60
C SER A 23 8.85 -8.56 -1.67
N LYS A 24 8.89 -9.87 -1.96
CA LYS A 24 9.81 -10.49 -2.95
C LYS A 24 9.30 -10.52 -4.38
N THR A 25 8.04 -10.14 -4.63
CA THR A 25 7.47 -10.16 -5.99
C THR A 25 8.03 -8.99 -6.82
N ASP A 26 8.42 -9.24 -8.07
CA ASP A 26 9.01 -8.22 -8.95
C ASP A 26 8.10 -6.99 -9.15
N LEU A 27 6.78 -7.24 -9.26
CA LEU A 27 5.74 -6.22 -9.40
C LEU A 27 4.59 -6.45 -8.41
N LEU A 28 4.36 -5.49 -7.53
CA LEU A 28 3.19 -5.43 -6.66
C LEU A 28 2.24 -4.35 -7.16
N ILE A 29 0.97 -4.69 -7.35
CA ILE A 29 -0.09 -3.74 -7.71
C ILE A 29 -1.05 -3.65 -6.53
N VAL A 30 -1.22 -2.43 -6.01
CA VAL A 30 -2.21 -2.08 -4.99
C VAL A 30 -3.29 -1.27 -5.69
N ASP A 31 -4.48 -1.85 -5.81
CA ASP A 31 -5.64 -1.21 -6.42
C ASP A 31 -6.56 -0.63 -5.35
N ASP A 32 -7.39 0.36 -5.73
CA ASP A 32 -8.38 1.02 -4.87
C ASP A 32 -7.80 1.59 -3.55
N PHE A 33 -6.57 2.10 -3.58
CA PHE A 33 -5.93 2.66 -2.39
C PHE A 33 -6.69 3.90 -1.88
N GLY A 34 -6.96 3.92 -0.57
CA GLY A 34 -7.50 5.08 0.14
C GLY A 34 -9.02 5.23 0.14
N LEU A 35 -9.78 4.23 -0.31
CA LEU A 35 -11.25 4.25 -0.14
C LEU A 35 -11.70 4.23 1.34
N VAL A 36 -10.87 3.67 2.23
CA VAL A 36 -11.11 3.60 3.67
C VAL A 36 -9.81 3.95 4.39
N ASN A 37 -9.91 4.66 5.52
CA ASN A 37 -8.76 4.94 6.37
C ASN A 37 -8.17 3.64 6.92
N LEU A 38 -6.84 3.57 6.94
CA LEU A 38 -6.14 2.40 7.47
C LEU A 38 -6.29 2.36 8.99
N ASP A 39 -6.47 1.18 9.56
CA ASP A 39 -6.31 0.95 11.00
C ASP A 39 -4.83 0.90 11.40
N GLN A 40 -4.56 0.81 12.71
CA GLN A 40 -3.19 0.83 13.22
C GLN A 40 -2.33 -0.31 12.66
N GLN A 41 -2.88 -1.52 12.55
CA GLN A 41 -2.12 -2.68 12.07
C GLN A 41 -1.86 -2.55 10.56
N GLN A 42 -2.87 -2.16 9.78
CA GLN A 42 -2.76 -1.95 8.34
C GLN A 42 -1.73 -0.87 7.98
N ARG A 43 -1.58 0.18 8.80
CA ARG A 43 -0.53 1.20 8.61
C ARG A 43 0.87 0.62 8.80
N LEU A 44 1.06 -0.19 9.84
CA LEU A 44 2.33 -0.84 10.12
C LEU A 44 2.68 -1.86 9.02
N ASP A 45 1.70 -2.67 8.60
CA ASP A 45 1.87 -3.64 7.52
C ASP A 45 2.22 -2.95 6.19
N LEU A 46 1.56 -1.82 5.89
CA LEU A 46 1.88 -1.00 4.71
C LEU A 46 3.31 -0.45 4.80
N MET A 47 3.70 0.09 5.96
CA MET A 47 5.04 0.60 6.17
C MET A 47 6.10 -0.48 5.96
N GLU A 48 5.91 -1.67 6.55
CA GLU A 48 6.83 -2.80 6.42
C GLU A 48 7.00 -3.21 4.95
N ILE A 49 5.90 -3.42 4.22
CA ILE A 49 5.95 -3.81 2.80
C ILE A 49 6.63 -2.74 1.95
N ILE A 50 6.31 -1.46 2.18
CA ILE A 50 6.85 -0.36 1.39
C ILE A 50 8.33 -0.17 1.67
N GLU A 51 8.76 -0.29 2.92
CA GLU A 51 10.16 -0.21 3.32
C GLU A 51 10.98 -1.35 2.72
N ASP A 52 10.47 -2.59 2.78
CA ASP A 52 11.16 -3.74 2.21
C ASP A 52 11.35 -3.63 0.70
N ARG A 53 10.33 -3.10 0.01
CA ARG A 53 10.29 -2.97 -1.45
C ARG A 53 10.99 -1.72 -1.98
N HIS A 54 11.16 -0.69 -1.16
CA HIS A 54 11.73 0.57 -1.58
C HIS A 54 13.11 0.36 -2.20
N ALA A 55 13.30 0.91 -3.42
CA ALA A 55 14.49 0.76 -4.25
C ALA A 55 14.91 -0.69 -4.61
N LYS A 56 14.10 -1.72 -4.30
CA LYS A 56 14.40 -3.13 -4.60
C LYS A 56 13.43 -3.75 -5.61
N ALA A 57 12.15 -3.43 -5.54
CA ALA A 57 11.11 -4.01 -6.40
C ALA A 57 10.09 -2.95 -6.84
N SER A 58 9.38 -3.20 -7.94
CA SER A 58 8.44 -2.21 -8.52
C SER A 58 7.08 -2.28 -7.84
N THR A 59 6.54 -1.13 -7.44
CA THR A 59 5.19 -1.05 -6.84
C THR A 59 4.34 -0.08 -7.63
N ILE A 60 3.15 -0.50 -8.05
CA ILE A 60 2.14 0.35 -8.67
C ILE A 60 1.03 0.52 -7.64
N ILE A 61 0.62 1.76 -7.41
CA ILE A 61 -0.52 2.09 -6.57
C ILE A 61 -1.53 2.85 -7.41
N ALA A 62 -2.72 2.29 -7.52
CA ALA A 62 -3.88 2.93 -8.14
C ALA A 62 -4.81 3.44 -7.04
N SER A 63 -5.21 4.70 -7.16
CA SER A 63 -6.12 5.35 -6.21
C SER A 63 -7.09 6.24 -6.96
N GLN A 64 -8.32 6.29 -6.44
CA GLN A 64 -9.34 7.26 -6.87
C GLN A 64 -9.19 8.60 -6.15
N LEU A 65 -8.34 8.68 -5.12
CA LEU A 65 -8.07 9.89 -4.36
C LEU A 65 -6.81 10.59 -4.87
N PRO A 66 -6.77 11.93 -4.85
CA PRO A 66 -5.53 12.64 -5.11
C PRO A 66 -4.49 12.30 -4.04
N VAL A 67 -3.22 12.28 -4.43
CA VAL A 67 -2.09 11.96 -3.52
C VAL A 67 -2.07 12.85 -2.28
N ALA A 68 -2.54 14.10 -2.38
CA ALA A 68 -2.66 15.01 -1.24
C ALA A 68 -3.57 14.47 -0.11
N SER A 69 -4.54 13.63 -0.44
CA SER A 69 -5.45 13.01 0.55
C SER A 69 -4.91 11.71 1.14
N TRP A 70 -3.79 11.19 0.64
CA TRP A 70 -3.24 9.93 1.14
C TRP A 70 -2.67 10.07 2.56
N TYR A 71 -2.24 11.28 2.94
CA TYR A 71 -1.80 11.57 4.30
C TYR A 71 -2.91 11.27 5.31
N ASP A 72 -4.13 11.76 5.06
CA ASP A 72 -5.28 11.56 5.93
C ASP A 72 -5.74 10.08 5.97
N VAL A 73 -5.64 9.38 4.84
CA VAL A 73 -5.98 7.95 4.71
C VAL A 73 -5.07 7.09 5.58
N ILE A 74 -3.76 7.36 5.54
CA ILE A 74 -2.77 6.64 6.35
C ILE A 74 -2.91 7.09 7.81
N GLY A 75 -3.15 8.37 8.06
CA GLY A 75 -3.43 8.90 9.39
C GLY A 75 -2.17 9.31 10.13
N GLU A 76 -1.68 8.44 11.04
CA GLU A 76 -0.61 8.78 11.99
C GLU A 76 0.58 9.48 11.32
N GLU A 77 0.93 10.67 11.82
CA GLU A 77 1.81 11.62 11.13
C GLU A 77 3.17 11.01 10.77
N THR A 78 3.77 10.27 11.69
CA THR A 78 5.11 9.70 11.51
C THR A 78 5.14 8.63 10.42
N ILE A 79 4.18 7.72 10.42
CA ILE A 79 4.05 6.65 9.44
C ILE A 79 3.60 7.23 8.09
N ALA A 80 2.67 8.18 8.09
CA ALA A 80 2.20 8.84 6.87
C ALA A 80 3.36 9.54 6.15
N ASP A 81 4.17 10.34 6.86
CA ASP A 81 5.37 10.96 6.30
C ASP A 81 6.35 9.90 5.76
N ALA A 82 6.67 8.88 6.57
CA ALA A 82 7.62 7.85 6.18
C ALA A 82 7.20 7.06 4.92
N VAL A 83 5.91 6.75 4.79
CA VAL A 83 5.34 6.00 3.66
C VAL A 83 5.26 6.90 2.42
N LEU A 84 4.76 8.13 2.56
CA LEU A 84 4.63 9.06 1.44
C LEU A 84 5.98 9.52 0.91
N ASP A 85 6.99 9.69 1.77
CA ASP A 85 8.36 9.93 1.33
C ASP A 85 8.85 8.82 0.39
N ARG A 86 8.67 7.56 0.78
CA ARG A 86 9.13 6.39 0.01
C ARG A 86 8.31 6.06 -1.23
N ILE A 87 7.03 6.44 -1.28
CA ILE A 87 6.15 6.13 -2.42
C ILE A 87 6.05 7.32 -3.34
N VAL A 88 5.69 8.49 -2.83
CA VAL A 88 5.33 9.64 -3.66
C VAL A 88 6.56 10.30 -4.23
N HIS A 89 7.63 10.46 -3.45
CA HIS A 89 8.81 11.20 -3.91
C HIS A 89 9.68 10.40 -4.86
N THR A 90 9.63 9.08 -4.81
CA THR A 90 10.42 8.20 -5.70
C THR A 90 9.59 7.52 -6.79
N SER A 91 8.32 7.88 -6.97
CA SER A 91 7.46 7.30 -8.01
C SER A 91 7.29 8.21 -9.22
N TYR A 92 6.96 7.56 -10.34
CA TYR A 92 6.39 8.23 -11.48
C TYR A 92 4.88 8.39 -11.27
N ARG A 93 4.41 9.64 -11.25
CA ARG A 93 3.00 9.95 -11.12
C ARG A 93 2.35 10.04 -12.49
N VAL A 94 1.38 9.17 -12.74
CA VAL A 94 0.55 9.22 -13.94
C VAL A 94 -0.84 9.70 -13.53
N ALA A 95 -1.18 10.93 -13.91
CA ALA A 95 -2.54 11.43 -13.79
C ALA A 95 -3.38 10.82 -14.92
N LEU A 96 -4.42 10.08 -14.55
CA LEU A 96 -5.38 9.55 -15.50
C LEU A 96 -6.52 10.55 -15.62
N ASP A 97 -6.46 11.38 -16.66
CA ASP A 97 -7.57 12.23 -17.05
C ASP A 97 -8.62 11.36 -17.75
N ARG A 98 -9.91 11.67 -17.52
CA ARG A 98 -11.02 11.04 -18.23
C ARG A 98 -11.25 11.66 -19.60
#